data_AF-A0A5K1JTT2-F1
#
_entry.id   AF-A0A5K1JTT2-F1
#
_cell.length_a   1.000
_cell.length_b   1.000
_cell.length_c   1.000
_cell.angle_alpha   90.00
_cell.angle_beta   90.00
_cell.angle_gamma   90.00
#
_symmetry.space_group_name_H-M   'P 1'
#
loop_
_entity.id
_entity.type
_entity.pdbx_description
1 polymer ?
#
loop_
_entity_poly.entity_id
_entity_poly.type
_entity_poly.pdbx_seq_one_letter_code
_entity_poly.pdbx_strand_id
1 'polypeptide(L)'
;MKKYLDGFAQWDAPEAGMFLWFKLLLKEPGAGGEEQDSEQVIRGPALEKGVLALPGTVFLPDGGKTPYVRASFSLLEEAEVEEAIKRLRAVVLEARGA
;
A
#
# COMPACT_ATOMS: atom_id res chain seq x y z
N MET A 1 4.81 -6.97 -7.61
CA MET A 1 3.74 -7.15 -6.58
C MET A 1 3.64 -8.60 -6.12
N LYS A 2 3.23 -9.55 -6.97
CA LYS A 2 3.01 -10.97 -6.60
C LYS A 2 4.16 -11.62 -5.83
N LYS A 3 5.41 -11.38 -6.23
CA LYS A 3 6.60 -11.96 -5.59
C LYS A 3 6.81 -11.56 -4.11
N TYR A 4 6.34 -10.38 -3.69
CA TYR A 4 6.69 -9.80 -2.39
C TYR A 4 5.49 -9.40 -1.53
N LEU A 5 4.34 -9.14 -2.14
CA LEU A 5 3.14 -8.66 -1.44
C LEU A 5 1.99 -9.67 -1.45
N ASP A 6 2.22 -10.90 -1.90
CA ASP A 6 1.23 -11.96 -1.77
C ASP A 6 0.90 -12.21 -0.29
N GLY A 7 -0.39 -12.21 0.05
CA GLY A 7 -0.88 -12.24 1.44
C GLY A 7 -0.70 -10.94 2.25
N PHE A 8 -0.06 -9.90 1.71
CA PHE A 8 0.15 -8.59 2.35
C PHE A 8 -0.65 -7.46 1.69
N ALA A 9 -0.99 -7.60 0.42
CA ALA A 9 -1.84 -6.68 -0.32
C ALA A 9 -2.73 -7.42 -1.31
N GLN A 10 -3.85 -6.82 -1.68
CA GLN A 10 -4.70 -7.25 -2.80
C GLN A 10 -4.70 -6.17 -3.87
N TRP A 11 -4.63 -6.55 -5.12
CA TRP A 11 -4.64 -5.62 -6.25
C TRP A 11 -5.19 -6.32 -7.49
N ASP A 12 -5.72 -5.52 -8.40
CA ASP A 12 -6.08 -5.94 -9.74
C ASP A 12 -5.11 -5.31 -10.74
N ALA A 13 -4.81 -6.04 -11.81
CA ALA A 13 -3.96 -5.49 -12.87
C ALA A 13 -4.74 -4.42 -13.63
N PRO A 14 -4.25 -3.16 -13.73
CA PRO A 14 -4.93 -2.13 -14.47
C PRO A 14 -4.87 -2.44 -15.97
N GLU A 15 -6.00 -2.28 -16.66
CA GLU A 15 -6.06 -2.47 -18.11
C GLU A 15 -5.40 -1.31 -18.89
N ALA A 16 -5.39 -0.11 -18.30
CA ALA A 16 -4.80 1.09 -18.88
C ALA A 16 -4.37 2.11 -17.82
N GLY A 17 -3.53 3.07 -18.23
CA GLY A 17 -3.08 4.19 -17.40
C GLY A 17 -1.70 3.98 -16.78
N MET A 18 -1.40 4.77 -15.75
CA MET A 18 -0.10 4.80 -15.07
C MET A 18 -0.18 4.57 -13.56
N PHE A 19 -1.37 4.23 -13.06
CA PHE A 19 -1.64 4.08 -11.64
C PHE A 19 -2.03 2.65 -11.31
N LEU A 20 -1.50 2.16 -10.20
CA LEU A 20 -1.91 0.92 -9.57
C LEU A 20 -2.63 1.24 -8.27
N TRP A 21 -3.85 0.73 -8.15
CA TRP A 21 -4.59 0.72 -6.90
C TRP A 21 -4.43 -0.63 -6.23
N PHE A 22 -4.13 -0.62 -4.94
CA PHE A 22 -4.03 -1.84 -4.15
C PHE A 22 -4.54 -1.60 -2.73
N LYS A 23 -5.09 -2.65 -2.14
CA LYS A 23 -5.56 -2.70 -0.76
C LYS A 23 -4.47 -3.29 0.12
N LEU A 24 -4.01 -2.55 1.13
CA LEU A 24 -3.11 -3.08 2.14
C LEU A 24 -3.88 -3.96 3.13
N LEU A 25 -3.38 -5.17 3.37
CA LEU A 25 -3.92 -6.06 4.38
C LEU A 25 -3.16 -5.81 5.68
N LEU A 26 -3.58 -4.81 6.45
CA LEU A 26 -2.87 -4.39 7.68
C LEU A 26 -3.21 -5.24 8.91
N LYS A 27 -4.13 -6.20 8.78
CA LYS A 27 -4.53 -7.12 9.84
C LYS A 27 -4.44 -8.55 9.33
N GLU A 28 -4.27 -9.49 10.26
CA GLU A 28 -4.38 -10.90 9.94
C GLU A 28 -5.82 -11.27 9.55
N PRO A 29 -6.00 -12.23 8.62
CA PRO A 29 -7.32 -12.74 8.27
C PRO A 29 -8.04 -13.27 9.52
N GLY A 30 -9.23 -12.73 9.83
CA GLY A 30 -10.03 -13.14 11.00
C GLY A 30 -9.84 -12.30 12.26
N ALA A 31 -8.89 -11.35 12.28
CA ALA A 31 -8.80 -10.37 13.35
C ALA A 31 -9.96 -9.37 13.25
N GLY A 32 -10.92 -9.45 14.18
CA GLY A 32 -11.99 -8.46 14.32
C GLY A 32 -11.46 -7.05 14.67
N GLY A 33 -12.25 -6.00 14.41
CA GLY A 33 -11.98 -4.63 14.84
C GLY A 33 -12.09 -3.57 13.72
N GLU A 34 -11.74 -2.32 14.05
CA GLU A 34 -11.94 -1.12 13.20
C GLU A 34 -11.36 -1.21 11.78
N GLU A 35 -11.89 -0.37 10.87
CA GLU A 35 -11.39 -0.22 9.50
C GLU A 35 -9.89 0.09 9.43
N GLN A 36 -9.22 -0.52 8.46
CA GLN A 36 -7.79 -0.35 8.22
C GLN A 36 -7.51 1.02 7.61
N ASP A 37 -6.52 1.73 8.14
CA ASP A 37 -6.18 3.09 7.74
C ASP A 37 -4.83 3.14 7.01
N SER A 38 -4.87 3.42 5.71
CA SER A 38 -3.67 3.59 4.88
C SER A 38 -2.94 4.90 5.15
N GLU A 39 -3.59 5.94 5.68
CA GLU A 39 -2.98 7.26 5.90
C GLU A 39 -1.77 7.16 6.81
N GLN A 40 -1.95 6.49 7.96
CA GLN A 40 -0.92 6.35 8.99
C GLN A 40 0.29 5.57 8.49
N VAL A 41 0.05 4.52 7.69
CA VAL A 41 1.09 3.65 7.16
C VAL A 41 1.87 4.32 6.03
N ILE A 42 1.17 5.01 5.13
CA ILE A 42 1.78 5.59 3.94
C ILE A 42 2.50 6.91 4.24
N ARG A 43 1.92 7.79 5.07
CA ARG A 43 2.53 9.10 5.36
C ARG A 43 3.70 9.04 6.35
N GLY A 44 3.74 8.02 7.21
CA GLY A 44 4.82 7.84 8.18
C GLY A 44 5.80 6.76 7.72
N PRO A 45 5.60 5.49 8.15
CA PRO A 45 6.58 4.42 7.94
C PRO A 45 6.99 4.20 6.48
N ALA A 46 6.05 4.27 5.52
CA ALA A 46 6.40 4.10 4.12
C ALA A 46 7.29 5.23 3.60
N LEU A 47 6.96 6.48 3.95
CA LEU A 47 7.76 7.64 3.58
C LEU A 47 9.17 7.58 4.17
N GLU A 48 9.28 7.21 5.46
CA GLU A 48 10.57 7.06 6.15
C GLU A 48 11.45 5.98 5.51
N LYS A 49 10.85 4.93 4.96
CA LYS A 49 11.55 3.88 4.20
C LYS A 49 11.75 4.22 2.73
N GLY A 50 11.44 5.44 2.31
CA GLY A 50 11.64 5.93 0.95
C GLY A 50 10.65 5.36 -0.06
N VAL A 51 9.43 5.06 0.36
CA VAL A 51 8.29 4.72 -0.51
C VAL A 51 7.30 5.88 -0.49
N LEU A 52 7.17 6.57 -1.63
CA LEU A 52 6.18 7.61 -1.81
C LEU A 52 4.96 7.04 -2.54
N ALA A 53 3.83 7.00 -1.86
CA ALA A 53 2.54 6.62 -2.42
C ALA A 53 1.43 7.54 -1.89
N LEU A 54 0.24 7.46 -2.47
CA LEU A 54 -0.90 8.25 -2.01
C LEU A 54 -1.87 7.36 -1.21
N PRO A 55 -2.16 7.69 0.05
CA PRO A 55 -3.17 6.98 0.82
C PRO A 55 -4.55 7.18 0.19
N GLY A 56 -5.43 6.19 0.30
CA GLY A 56 -6.73 6.21 -0.38
C GLY A 56 -7.69 7.26 0.20
N THR A 57 -7.47 7.63 1.46
CA THR A 57 -8.22 8.64 2.24
C THR A 57 -8.35 9.97 1.48
N VAL A 58 -7.30 10.41 0.79
CA VAL A 58 -7.30 11.69 0.04
C VAL A 58 -8.19 11.66 -1.21
N PHE A 59 -8.66 10.47 -1.60
CA PHE A 59 -9.59 10.29 -2.73
C PHE A 59 -11.04 10.08 -2.27
N LEU A 60 -11.29 10.02 -0.96
CA LEU A 60 -12.63 9.93 -0.40
C LEU A 60 -13.14 11.34 -0.06
N PRO A 61 -14.31 11.77 -0.57
CA PRO A 61 -14.83 13.13 -0.34
C PRO A 61 -15.04 13.49 1.14
N ASP A 62 -15.26 12.50 1.99
CA ASP A 62 -15.50 12.63 3.43
C ASP A 62 -14.23 12.40 4.27
N GLY A 63 -13.10 12.05 3.64
CA GLY A 63 -11.86 11.70 4.34
C GLY A 63 -11.96 10.42 5.17
N GLY A 64 -12.88 9.52 4.85
CA GLY A 64 -13.05 8.25 5.55
C GLY A 64 -11.77 7.40 5.60
N LYS A 65 -11.66 6.52 6.61
CA LYS A 65 -10.55 5.58 6.71
C LYS A 65 -10.64 4.55 5.59
N THR A 66 -9.50 4.18 5.03
CA THR A 66 -9.47 3.17 3.96
C THR A 66 -8.11 2.48 3.85
N PRO A 67 -8.07 1.16 3.58
CA PRO A 67 -6.83 0.42 3.34
C PRO A 67 -6.25 0.61 1.94
N TYR A 68 -6.98 1.28 1.05
CA TYR A 68 -6.54 1.43 -0.34
C TYR A 68 -5.42 2.46 -0.46
N VAL A 69 -4.51 2.21 -1.40
CA VAL A 69 -3.36 3.06 -1.71
C VAL A 69 -3.23 3.14 -3.23
N ARG A 70 -2.84 4.32 -3.73
CA ARG A 70 -2.51 4.55 -5.13
C ARG A 70 -1.01 4.77 -5.30
N ALA A 71 -0.39 4.01 -6.18
CA ALA A 71 0.99 4.23 -6.63
C ALA A 71 1.04 4.54 -8.12
N SER A 72 2.01 5.35 -8.53
CA SER A 72 2.33 5.62 -9.94
C SER A 72 3.57 4.85 -10.34
N PHE A 73 3.56 4.25 -11.52
CA PHE A 73 4.70 3.51 -12.06
C PHE A 73 5.29 4.15 -13.34
N SER A 74 4.86 5.37 -13.69
CA SER A 74 5.28 6.06 -14.94
C SER A 74 6.71 6.59 -14.96
N LEU A 75 7.35 6.75 -13.81
CA LEU A 75 8.67 7.41 -13.69
C LEU A 75 9.80 6.50 -13.22
N LEU A 76 9.47 5.30 -12.73
CA LEU A 76 10.42 4.41 -12.07
C LEU A 76 10.83 3.29 -13.02
N GLU A 77 12.10 2.93 -13.02
CA GLU A 77 12.59 1.72 -13.68
C GLU A 77 12.14 0.47 -12.91
N GLU A 78 12.12 -0.68 -13.58
CA GLU A 78 11.61 -1.94 -12.99
C GLU A 78 12.33 -2.31 -11.67
N ALA A 79 13.64 -2.10 -11.61
CA ALA A 79 14.44 -2.37 -10.41
C ALA A 79 14.05 -1.47 -9.23
N GLU A 80 13.73 -0.21 -9.48
CA GLU A 80 13.29 0.75 -8.46
C GLU A 80 11.88 0.42 -7.97
N VAL A 81 11.00 -0.02 -8.88
CA VAL A 81 9.67 -0.55 -8.51
C VAL A 81 9.81 -1.79 -7.64
N GLU A 82 10.71 -2.73 -7.96
CA GLU A 82 10.94 -3.92 -7.15
C GLU A 82 11.41 -3.54 -5.74
N GLU A 83 12.34 -2.58 -5.63
CA GLU A 83 12.85 -2.09 -4.35
C GLU A 83 11.77 -1.37 -3.52
N ALA A 84 10.95 -0.52 -4.14
CA ALA A 84 9.82 0.14 -3.50
C ALA A 84 8.81 -0.88 -2.94
N ILE A 85 8.55 -1.96 -3.67
CA ILE A 85 7.66 -3.05 -3.24
C ILE A 85 8.26 -3.83 -2.06
N LYS A 86 9.58 -4.08 -2.05
CA LYS A 86 10.27 -4.72 -0.91
C LYS A 86 10.16 -3.88 0.36
N ARG A 87 10.40 -2.56 0.25
CA ARG A 87 10.25 -1.61 1.36
C ARG A 87 8.82 -1.56 1.87
N LEU A 88 7.84 -1.50 0.97
CA LEU A 88 6.42 -1.52 1.33
C LEU A 88 6.04 -2.80 2.08
N ARG A 89 6.58 -3.96 1.69
CA ARG A 89 6.37 -5.21 2.45
C ARG A 89 6.85 -5.09 3.89
N ALA A 90 8.05 -4.53 4.10
CA ALA A 90 8.61 -4.34 5.45
C ALA A 90 7.71 -3.44 6.30
N VAL A 91 7.18 -2.38 5.71
CA VAL A 91 6.22 -1.48 6.37
C VAL A 91 4.94 -2.20 6.79
N VAL A 92 4.36 -3.02 5.92
CA VAL A 92 3.13 -3.78 6.23
C VAL A 92 3.38 -4.82 7.32
N LEU A 93 4.56 -5.45 7.33
CA LEU A 93 4.94 -6.40 8.39
C LEU A 93 5.03 -5.72 9.76
N GLU A 94 5.70 -4.57 9.84
CA GLU A 94 5.79 -3.79 11.08
C GLU A 94 4.41 -3.31 11.54
N ALA A 95 3.56 -2.86 10.62
CA ALA A 95 2.19 -2.45 10.95
C ALA A 95 1.32 -3.60 11.48
N ARG A 96 1.62 -4.86 11.11
CA ARG A 96 0.95 -6.06 11.66
C ARG A 96 1.46 -6.47 13.03
N GLY A 97 2.51 -5.84 13.56
CA GLY A 97 3.11 -6.18 14.85
C GLY A 97 4.07 -7.38 14.80
N ALA A 98 4.72 -7.61 13.64
CA ALA A 98 5.84 -8.54 13.53
C ALA A 98 7.12 -8.02 14.20
#